data_AF-A0A7J7YCW8-F1
#
_entry.id   AF-A0A7J7YCW8-F1
#
_cell.length_a   1.000
_cell.length_b   1.000
_cell.length_c   1.000
_cell.angle_alpha   90.00
_cell.angle_beta   90.00
_cell.angle_gamma   90.00
#
_symmetry.space_group_name_H-M   'P 1'
#
loop_
_entity.id
_entity.type
_entity.pdbx_description
1 polymer ?
#
loop_
_entity_poly.entity_id
_entity_poly.type
_entity_poly.pdbx_seq_one_letter_code
_entity_poly.pdbx_strand_id
1 'polypeptide(L)'
;MAVLVALLSLLVAGVLGNEFSILRSPGSVVFRDGNWPIPGERIPDVAALSMGFSVKEDLSWPGLAVGNLFHRPQATVMVLVKGVDRLALPPGSIISYPLQDVSIAQINRVRF
;
A
#
# COMPACT_ATOMS: atom_id res chain seq x y z
N MET A 1 -6.39 33.23 18.80
CA MET A 1 -6.78 31.84 19.13
C MET A 1 -7.32 31.11 17.90
N ALA A 2 -8.46 31.48 17.33
CA ALA A 2 -9.06 30.77 16.20
C ALA A 2 -8.17 30.69 14.94
N VAL A 3 -7.46 31.77 14.58
CA VAL A 3 -6.57 31.80 13.41
C VAL A 3 -5.37 30.87 13.57
N LEU A 4 -4.80 30.78 14.77
CA LEU A 4 -3.69 29.87 15.08
C LEU A 4 -4.13 28.40 15.02
N VAL A 5 -5.33 28.10 15.54
CA VAL A 5 -5.94 26.77 15.49
C VAL A 5 -6.30 26.38 14.05
N ALA A 6 -6.78 27.33 13.23
CA ALA A 6 -7.04 27.13 11.81
C ALA A 6 -5.75 26.88 11.01
N LEU A 7 -4.66 27.60 11.32
CA LEU A 7 -3.36 27.39 10.68
C LEU A 7 -2.75 26.04 11.06
N LEU A 8 -2.87 25.63 12.32
CA LEU A 8 -2.42 24.32 12.83
C LEU A 8 -3.22 23.16 12.20
N SER A 9 -4.54 23.30 12.06
CA SER A 9 -5.37 22.29 11.39
C SER A 9 -5.07 22.17 9.89
N LEU A 10 -4.74 23.28 9.21
CA LEU A 10 -4.31 23.27 7.82
C LEU A 10 -2.93 22.61 7.64
N LEU A 11 -2.04 22.74 8.63
CA LEU A 11 -0.73 22.06 8.69
C LEU A 11 -0.86 20.54 8.95
N VAL A 12 -1.88 20.12 9.71
CA VAL A 12 -2.19 18.69 9.98
C VAL A 12 -2.96 18.05 8.81
N ALA A 13 -3.61 18.83 7.95
CA ALA A 13 -4.20 18.35 6.69
C ALA A 13 -3.15 18.11 5.58
N GLY A 14 -1.87 17.96 5.95
CA GLY A 14 -0.79 17.61 5.04
C GLY A 14 -1.02 16.24 4.42
N VAL A 15 -1.22 16.23 3.11
CA VAL A 15 -1.11 15.07 2.20
C VAL A 15 -2.15 13.97 2.45
N LEU A 16 -3.37 14.24 1.99
CA LEU A 16 -4.40 13.23 1.79
C LEU A 16 -4.08 12.33 0.57
N GLY A 17 -3.46 11.18 0.84
CA GLY A 17 -3.70 9.89 0.21
C GLY A 17 -3.34 9.70 -1.27
N ASN A 18 -2.16 9.13 -1.53
CA ASN A 18 -1.93 8.34 -2.76
C ASN A 18 -2.52 6.94 -2.55
N GLU A 19 -3.21 6.35 -3.52
CA GLU A 19 -3.78 4.99 -3.36
C GLU A 19 -2.73 3.89 -3.61
N PHE A 20 -2.82 2.78 -2.87
CA PHE A 20 -2.14 1.53 -3.19
C PHE A 20 -3.12 0.56 -3.85
N SER A 21 -2.88 0.19 -5.11
CA SER A 21 -3.79 -0.66 -5.89
C SER A 21 -3.15 -1.98 -6.29
N ILE A 22 -3.88 -3.07 -6.06
CA ILE A 22 -3.52 -4.42 -6.49
C ILE A 22 -4.11 -4.66 -7.88
N LEU A 23 -3.23 -4.70 -8.88
CA LEU A 23 -3.63 -4.92 -10.28
C LEU A 23 -3.88 -6.40 -10.57
N ARG A 24 -3.11 -7.28 -9.94
CA ARG A 24 -3.18 -8.73 -10.13
C ARG A 24 -2.63 -9.44 -8.91
N SER A 25 -3.31 -10.50 -8.48
CA SER A 25 -2.85 -11.39 -7.44
C SER A 25 -2.81 -12.84 -7.93
N PRO A 26 -1.76 -13.61 -7.60
CA PRO A 26 -1.74 -15.06 -7.82
C PRO A 26 -2.62 -15.77 -6.79
N GLY A 27 -3.07 -17.00 -7.08
CA GLY A 27 -3.89 -17.79 -6.13
C GLY A 27 -3.20 -18.18 -4.81
N SER A 28 -1.91 -17.88 -4.69
CA SER A 28 -1.10 -18.07 -3.49
C SER A 28 -1.22 -16.95 -2.47
N VAL A 29 -1.71 -15.78 -2.88
CA VAL A 29 -1.85 -14.59 -2.03
C VAL A 29 -3.23 -13.99 -2.23
N VAL A 30 -3.97 -13.81 -1.14
CA VAL A 30 -5.32 -13.25 -1.18
C VAL A 30 -5.27 -11.83 -0.64
N PHE A 31 -5.65 -10.89 -1.49
CA PHE A 31 -5.91 -9.50 -1.08
C PHE A 31 -7.39 -9.37 -0.78
N ARG A 32 -7.71 -8.94 0.45
CA ARG A 32 -9.09 -8.77 0.89
C ARG A 32 -9.60 -7.41 0.46
N ASP A 33 -10.84 -7.35 -0.01
CA ASP A 33 -11.46 -6.06 -0.27
C ASP A 33 -11.81 -5.38 1.07
N GLY A 34 -11.46 -4.10 1.19
CA GLY A 34 -11.71 -3.31 2.38
C GLY A 34 -10.93 -2.00 2.40
N ASN A 35 -11.51 -1.00 3.06
CA ASN A 35 -10.93 0.34 3.15
C ASN A 35 -9.95 0.47 4.34
N TRP A 36 -8.99 -0.47 4.46
CA TRP A 36 -8.00 -0.43 5.53
C TRP A 36 -6.78 0.37 5.09
N PRO A 37 -6.49 1.48 5.78
CA PRO A 37 -5.34 2.28 5.42
C PRO A 37 -4.04 1.56 5.72
N ILE A 38 -3.05 1.74 4.83
CA ILE A 38 -1.72 1.15 4.97
C ILE A 38 -0.64 2.25 4.98
N PRO A 39 0.34 2.19 5.89
CA PRO A 39 1.47 3.12 5.84
C PRO A 39 2.33 2.84 4.59
N GLY A 40 2.74 3.89 3.88
CA GLY A 40 3.53 3.75 2.66
C GLY A 40 4.89 3.06 2.87
N GLU A 41 5.45 3.18 4.08
CA GLU A 41 6.68 2.51 4.49
C GLU A 41 6.55 0.99 4.63
N ARG A 42 5.32 0.46 4.77
CA ARG A 42 5.04 -0.98 4.91
C ARG A 42 4.72 -1.66 3.58
N ILE A 43 4.59 -0.91 2.47
CA ILE A 43 4.41 -1.49 1.12
C ILE A 43 5.53 -2.48 0.75
N PRO A 44 6.82 -2.22 1.02
CA PRO A 44 7.88 -3.19 0.76
C PRO A 44 7.70 -4.49 1.55
N ASP A 45 7.21 -4.40 2.79
CA ASP A 45 6.91 -5.57 3.61
C ASP A 45 5.76 -6.39 3.01
N VAL A 46 4.73 -5.73 2.49
CA VAL A 46 3.64 -6.41 1.75
C VAL A 46 4.20 -7.17 0.55
N ALA A 47 5.09 -6.54 -0.23
CA ALA A 47 5.73 -7.18 -1.37
C ALA A 47 6.57 -8.40 -0.95
N ALA A 48 7.37 -8.27 0.12
CA ALA A 48 8.17 -9.35 0.66
C ALA A 48 7.32 -10.52 1.18
N LEU A 49 6.31 -10.22 2.00
CA LEU A 49 5.37 -11.21 2.55
C LEU A 49 4.59 -11.93 1.46
N SER A 50 4.18 -11.21 0.41
CA SER A 50 3.49 -11.82 -0.73
C SER A 50 4.33 -12.90 -1.42
N MET A 51 5.66 -12.75 -1.45
CA MET A 51 6.61 -13.72 -2.01
C MET A 51 7.01 -14.83 -1.02
N GLY A 52 6.49 -14.79 0.21
CA GLY A 52 6.82 -15.73 1.27
C GLY A 52 8.16 -15.44 1.98
N PHE A 53 8.69 -14.22 1.86
CA PHE A 53 9.81 -13.77 2.68
C PHE A 53 9.32 -13.32 4.05
N SER A 54 10.18 -13.49 5.07
CA SER A 54 9.94 -12.96 6.40
C SER A 54 10.35 -11.49 6.49
N VAL A 55 9.63 -10.72 7.30
CA VAL A 55 9.92 -9.31 7.60
C VAL A 55 10.26 -9.16 9.08
N LYS A 56 10.94 -8.08 9.46
CA LYS A 56 11.37 -7.87 10.85
C LYS A 56 10.21 -7.56 11.79
N GLU A 57 9.24 -6.82 11.30
CA GLU A 57 8.06 -6.39 12.04
C GLU A 57 6.82 -7.00 11.42
N ASP A 58 5.98 -7.61 12.26
CA ASP A 58 4.73 -8.19 11.78
C ASP A 58 3.84 -7.11 11.16
N LEU A 59 3.27 -7.44 10.01
CA LEU A 59 2.32 -6.58 9.33
C LEU A 59 0.92 -6.76 9.95
N SER A 60 0.50 -5.81 10.77
CA SER A 60 -0.83 -5.81 11.42
C SER A 60 -1.99 -5.47 10.46
N TRP A 61 -1.68 -5.13 9.21
CA TRP A 61 -2.66 -4.73 8.21
C TRP A 61 -3.46 -5.94 7.69
N PRO A 62 -4.81 -5.92 7.78
CA PRO A 62 -5.65 -7.10 7.51
C PRO A 62 -5.94 -7.35 6.02
N GLY A 63 -5.44 -6.50 5.12
CA GLY A 63 -5.69 -6.59 3.69
C GLY A 63 -4.92 -7.73 2.99
N LEU A 64 -3.86 -8.26 3.62
CA LEU A 64 -3.08 -9.39 3.11
C LEU A 64 -3.49 -10.69 3.84
N ALA A 65 -3.82 -11.73 3.08
CA ALA A 65 -4.11 -13.05 3.60
C ALA A 65 -3.37 -14.15 2.83
N VAL A 66 -3.12 -15.26 3.53
CA VAL A 66 -2.46 -16.43 2.98
C VAL A 66 -3.41 -17.19 2.07
N GLY A 67 -2.98 -17.47 0.83
CA GLY A 67 -3.67 -18.33 -0.12
C GLY A 67 -3.06 -19.74 -0.17
N ASN A 68 -3.01 -20.32 -1.37
CA ASN A 68 -2.41 -21.64 -1.57
C ASN A 68 -0.89 -21.65 -1.35
N LEU A 69 -0.43 -22.29 -0.28
CA LEU A 69 0.99 -22.40 0.10
C LEU A 69 1.84 -23.23 -0.87
N PHE A 70 1.23 -24.12 -1.66
CA PHE A 70 1.93 -24.98 -2.61
C PHE A 70 2.15 -24.31 -3.96
N HIS A 71 1.56 -23.14 -4.19
CA HIS A 71 1.85 -22.30 -5.35
C HIS A 71 2.70 -21.12 -4.88
N ARG A 72 3.93 -21.02 -5.38
CA ARG A 72 4.80 -19.88 -5.04
C ARG A 72 4.64 -18.78 -6.10
N PRO A 73 4.44 -17.51 -5.72
CA PRO A 73 4.58 -16.39 -6.64
C PRO A 73 6.00 -16.33 -7.22
N GLN A 74 6.10 -16.18 -8.54
CA GLN A 74 7.39 -16.14 -9.24
C GLN A 74 8.01 -14.74 -9.28
N ALA A 75 7.16 -13.70 -9.31
CA ALA A 75 7.60 -12.32 -9.37
C ALA A 75 6.52 -11.38 -8.81
N THR A 76 6.97 -10.25 -8.26
CA THR A 76 6.12 -9.13 -7.87
C THR A 76 6.54 -7.90 -8.66
N VAL A 77 5.58 -7.25 -9.32
CA VAL A 77 5.79 -6.00 -10.06
C VAL A 77 5.11 -4.88 -9.32
N MET A 78 5.87 -3.84 -8.98
CA MET A 78 5.37 -2.64 -8.32
C MET A 78 5.63 -1.43 -9.20
N VAL A 79 4.58 -0.64 -9.46
CA VAL A 79 4.64 0.58 -10.25
C VAL A 79 4.32 1.76 -9.35
N LEU A 80 5.27 2.68 -9.21
CA LEU A 80 5.08 3.92 -8.47
C LEU A 80 4.78 5.05 -9.46
N VAL A 81 3.57 5.61 -9.38
CA VAL A 81 3.18 6.80 -10.14
C VAL A 81 3.20 8.01 -9.21
N LYS A 82 3.88 9.08 -9.64
CA LYS A 82 4.00 10.33 -8.89
C LYS A 82 3.24 11.44 -9.61
N GLY A 83 2.70 12.40 -8.84
CA GLY A 83 2.04 13.58 -9.38
C GLY A 83 0.57 13.38 -9.77
N VAL A 84 -0.06 12.28 -9.33
CA VAL A 84 -1.50 12.05 -9.47
C VAL A 84 -2.06 11.58 -8.13
N ASP A 85 -3.27 12.04 -7.78
CA ASP A 85 -3.95 11.64 -6.55
C ASP A 85 -4.50 10.22 -6.68
N ARG A 86 -5.07 9.91 -7.85
CA ARG A 86 -5.66 8.61 -8.17
C ARG A 86 -5.37 8.21 -9.60
N LEU A 87 -5.03 6.95 -9.81
CA LEU A 87 -4.86 6.39 -11.14
C LEU A 87 -6.20 5.83 -11.64
N ALA A 88 -6.65 6.29 -12.81
CA ALA A 88 -7.85 5.74 -13.45
C ALA A 88 -7.53 4.35 -14.00
N LEU A 89 -7.78 3.33 -13.17
CA LEU A 89 -7.56 1.93 -13.52
C LEU A 89 -8.82 1.33 -14.16
N PRO A 90 -8.67 0.41 -15.14
CA PRO A 90 -9.81 -0.20 -15.81
C PRO A 90 -10.69 -0.96 -14.78
N PRO A 91 -12.03 -0.85 -14.89
CA PRO A 91 -12.94 -1.53 -13.97
C PRO A 91 -12.75 -3.05 -14.05
N GLY A 92 -12.57 -3.72 -12.91
CA GLY A 92 -12.24 -5.14 -12.83
C GLY A 92 -11.83 -5.60 -11.43
N SER A 93 -11.04 -6.68 -11.35
CA SER A 93 -10.54 -7.29 -10.10
C SER A 93 -9.41 -6.47 -9.43
N ILE A 94 -9.58 -5.15 -9.36
CA ILE A 94 -8.61 -4.22 -8.79
C ILE A 94 -9.09 -3.85 -7.40
N ILE A 95 -8.22 -4.01 -6.42
CA ILE A 95 -8.49 -3.66 -5.02
C ILE A 95 -7.58 -2.49 -4.66
N SER A 96 -8.16 -1.41 -4.13
CA SER A 96 -7.44 -0.18 -3.81
C SER A 96 -7.55 0.13 -2.32
N TYR A 97 -6.44 0.51 -1.72
CA TYR A 97 -6.31 0.84 -0.31
C TYR A 97 -5.77 2.26 -0.13
N PRO A 98 -6.32 3.03 0.83
CA PRO A 98 -5.81 4.37 1.11
C PRO A 98 -4.43 4.31 1.78
N LEU A 99 -3.51 5.21 1.42
CA LEU A 99 -2.24 5.36 2.14
C LEU A 99 -2.36 6.38 3.27
N GLN A 100 -1.75 6.05 4.41
CA GLN A 100 -1.84 6.86 5.64
C GLN A 100 -0.67 7.83 5.80
N ASP A 101 0.53 7.46 5.31
CA ASP A 101 1.73 8.28 5.36
C ASP A 101 2.63 7.95 4.16
N VAL A 102 2.82 8.89 3.24
CA VAL A 102 3.63 8.68 2.03
C VAL A 102 5.01 9.31 2.19
N SER A 103 5.93 8.55 2.79
CA SER A 103 7.37 8.85 2.71
C SER A 103 7.91 8.36 1.35
N ILE A 104 7.89 9.24 0.34
CA ILE A 104 8.38 8.93 -1.03
C ILE A 104 9.86 8.48 -1.01
N ALA A 105 10.63 8.91 -0.01
CA ALA A 105 12.03 8.54 0.16
C ALA A 105 12.23 7.05 0.48
N GLN A 106 11.29 6.40 1.15
CA GLN A 106 11.41 4.98 1.51
C GLN A 106 11.03 4.04 0.36
N ILE A 107 10.03 4.38 -0.45
CA ILE A 107 9.62 3.53 -1.59
C ILE A 107 10.75 3.48 -2.65
N ASN A 108 11.47 4.58 -2.86
CA ASN A 108 12.62 4.61 -3.78
C ASN A 108 13.81 3.75 -3.31
N ARG A 109 13.83 3.26 -2.05
CA ARG A 109 14.89 2.37 -1.54
C ARG A 109 14.63 0.89 -1.77
N VAL A 110 13.48 0.51 -2.33
CA VAL A 110 13.17 -0.88 -2.65
C VAL A 110 13.99 -1.29 -3.89
N ARG A 111 15.16 -1.88 -3.66
CA ARG A 111 15.83 -2.73 -4.65
C ARG A 111 15.55 -4.17 -4.29
N PHE A 112 14.91 -4.89 -5.22
CA PHE A 112 14.80 -6.35 -5.17
C PHE A 112 16.17 -7.00 -5.44
#